data_AF-A0A1J0ABG1-F1
#
_entry.id   AF-A0A1J0ABG1-F1
#
_cell.length_a   1.000
_cell.length_b   1.000
_cell.length_c   1.000
_cell.angle_alpha   90.00
_cell.angle_beta   90.00
_cell.angle_gamma   90.00
#
_symmetry.space_group_name_H-M   'P 1'
#
loop_
_entity.id
_entity.type
_entity.pdbx_description
1 polymer ?
#
loop_
_entity_poly.entity_id
_entity_poly.type
_entity_poly.pdbx_seq_one_letter_code
_entity_poly.pdbx_strand_id
1 'polypeptide(L)'
;MTSKPSRFSDPYSDWHGCENLFKDILDQEPIDLNVKDYRVIFARHLPAADYREGLYYIPHCLDYIRRGQEHHTSRYPDSLLWWIKNYQQHFESDGQWENVLQAITQLVLDLLTSFVLFDLSEQQCADLGRDFDYSIGPYNQITVHEMLDDLTIWTEYAGVLEALIAQLKALKTVNHARWYVELAAHSRIWCLLYDPSTPLDNYANKERLFHELHTFESLQKAEEIARSITHSEGKSKYNKLVLL
;
A
#
# COMPACT_ATOMS: atom_id res chain seq x y z
N MET A 1 8.52 24.57 -1.06
CA MET A 1 7.26 24.15 -0.43
C MET A 1 6.13 24.91 -1.11
N THR A 2 5.15 24.20 -1.64
CA THR A 2 3.92 24.79 -2.20
C THR A 2 3.05 25.34 -1.06
N SER A 3 2.34 26.43 -1.29
CA SER A 3 1.37 26.97 -0.32
C SER A 3 0.06 26.18 -0.38
N LYS A 4 -0.68 26.13 0.75
CA LYS A 4 -2.02 25.54 0.80
C LYS A 4 -2.92 26.15 -0.29
N PRO A 5 -3.61 25.34 -1.11
CA PRO A 5 -4.58 25.84 -2.08
C PRO A 5 -5.72 26.60 -1.40
N SER A 6 -6.23 27.65 -2.07
CA SER A 6 -7.41 28.39 -1.61
C SER A 6 -8.72 27.90 -2.25
N ARG A 7 -8.60 27.05 -3.28
CA ARG A 7 -9.68 26.36 -3.98
C ARG A 7 -9.13 25.09 -4.61
N PHE A 8 -10.01 24.19 -5.05
CA PHE A 8 -9.67 23.13 -5.98
C PHE A 8 -10.00 23.59 -7.40
N SER A 9 -9.13 23.25 -8.35
CA SER A 9 -9.30 23.61 -9.76
C SER A 9 -10.40 22.83 -10.45
N ASP A 10 -10.74 21.61 -9.97
CA ASP A 10 -11.68 20.69 -10.62
C ASP A 10 -11.42 20.60 -12.15
N PRO A 11 -10.26 20.02 -12.54
CA PRO A 11 -9.77 20.07 -13.91
C PRO A 11 -10.73 19.47 -14.96
N TYR A 12 -11.69 18.65 -14.54
CA TYR A 12 -12.68 18.03 -15.41
C TYR A 12 -14.09 18.62 -15.26
N SER A 13 -14.30 19.56 -14.32
CA SER A 13 -15.57 20.24 -14.07
C SER A 13 -16.72 19.26 -13.79
N ASP A 14 -16.44 18.19 -13.06
CA ASP A 14 -17.36 17.07 -12.84
C ASP A 14 -17.93 17.02 -11.41
N TRP A 15 -17.47 17.93 -10.54
CA TRP A 15 -17.89 18.01 -9.13
C TRP A 15 -19.00 19.03 -8.86
N HIS A 16 -19.86 19.29 -9.86
CA HIS A 16 -21.01 20.18 -9.70
C HIS A 16 -21.92 19.72 -8.56
N GLY A 17 -22.18 20.62 -7.60
CA GLY A 17 -22.99 20.32 -6.41
C GLY A 17 -22.21 19.77 -5.22
N CYS A 18 -20.88 19.61 -5.34
CA CYS A 18 -19.99 19.16 -4.27
C CYS A 18 -19.15 20.30 -3.68
N GLU A 19 -19.54 21.56 -3.88
CA GLU A 19 -18.75 22.73 -3.46
C GLU A 19 -18.56 22.79 -1.93
N ASN A 20 -19.56 22.31 -1.17
CA ASN A 20 -19.44 22.22 0.28
C ASN A 20 -18.37 21.22 0.71
N LEU A 21 -18.26 20.06 0.03
CA LEU A 21 -17.22 19.07 0.30
C LEU A 21 -15.82 19.65 0.07
N PHE A 22 -15.64 20.38 -1.03
CA PHE A 22 -14.37 21.04 -1.33
C PHE A 22 -14.02 22.09 -0.28
N LYS A 23 -15.00 22.89 0.12
CA LYS A 23 -14.81 23.87 1.19
C LYS A 23 -14.43 23.19 2.50
N ASP A 24 -15.12 22.11 2.88
CA ASP A 24 -14.84 21.36 4.10
C ASP A 24 -13.40 20.81 4.12
N ILE A 25 -12.90 20.32 2.98
CA ILE A 25 -11.51 19.86 2.84
C ILE A 25 -10.52 21.04 2.94
N LEU A 26 -10.81 22.16 2.26
CA LEU A 26 -9.93 23.34 2.24
C LEU A 26 -9.88 24.07 3.59
N ASP A 27 -10.95 24.04 4.38
CA ASP A 27 -11.03 24.68 5.69
C ASP A 27 -10.30 23.86 6.78
N GLN A 28 -10.04 22.57 6.54
CA GLN A 28 -9.32 21.68 7.48
C GLN A 28 -7.79 21.83 7.41
N GLU A 29 -7.11 21.67 8.53
CA GLU A 29 -5.65 21.52 8.53
C GLU A 29 -5.26 20.15 7.96
N PRO A 30 -4.13 20.02 7.23
CA PRO A 30 -3.76 18.75 6.61
C PRO A 30 -3.62 17.57 7.58
N ILE A 31 -3.36 17.85 8.86
CA ILE A 31 -3.24 16.83 9.91
C ILE A 31 -4.58 16.18 10.27
N ASP A 32 -5.68 16.88 10.03
CA ASP A 32 -7.05 16.50 10.38
C ASP A 32 -7.79 15.81 9.21
N LEU A 33 -7.23 15.90 8.00
CA LEU A 33 -7.76 15.21 6.82
C LEU A 33 -7.70 13.69 7.00
N ASN A 34 -8.74 13.02 6.51
CA ASN A 34 -8.84 11.56 6.53
C ASN A 34 -8.74 10.95 5.12
N VAL A 35 -8.78 9.61 5.04
CA VAL A 35 -8.66 8.88 3.78
C VAL A 35 -9.72 9.26 2.74
N LYS A 36 -10.94 9.63 3.15
CA LYS A 36 -12.01 10.04 2.22
C LYS A 36 -11.68 11.37 1.57
N ASP A 37 -11.12 12.30 2.33
CA ASP A 37 -10.70 13.61 1.81
C ASP A 37 -9.57 13.44 0.78
N TYR A 38 -8.57 12.61 1.10
CA TYR A 38 -7.50 12.30 0.15
C TYR A 38 -7.98 11.55 -1.09
N ARG A 39 -8.98 10.67 -0.96
CA ARG A 39 -9.62 10.02 -2.11
C ARG A 39 -10.33 11.02 -3.03
N VAL A 40 -10.91 12.09 -2.50
CA VAL A 40 -11.50 13.18 -3.32
C VAL A 40 -10.39 13.98 -4.01
N ILE A 41 -9.35 14.36 -3.27
CA ILE A 41 -8.21 15.14 -3.78
C ILE A 41 -7.55 14.42 -4.96
N PHE A 42 -7.26 13.13 -4.79
CA PHE A 42 -6.51 12.32 -5.77
C PHE A 42 -7.40 11.40 -6.60
N ALA A 43 -8.72 11.61 -6.65
CA ALA A 43 -9.67 10.66 -7.24
C ALA A 43 -9.24 10.20 -8.64
N ARG A 44 -9.39 8.91 -8.91
CA ARG A 44 -9.01 8.33 -10.20
C ARG A 44 -9.93 8.87 -11.29
N HIS A 45 -9.35 9.32 -12.40
CA HIS A 45 -10.03 9.92 -13.57
C HIS A 45 -10.69 11.29 -13.33
N LEU A 46 -11.11 11.59 -12.10
CA LEU A 46 -11.89 12.76 -11.73
C LEU A 46 -11.34 13.45 -10.47
N PRO A 47 -10.02 13.72 -10.39
CA PRO A 47 -9.43 14.33 -9.20
C PRO A 47 -9.94 15.74 -8.99
N ALA A 48 -10.21 16.13 -7.74
CA ALA A 48 -10.50 17.51 -7.41
C ALA A 48 -9.29 18.43 -7.63
N ALA A 49 -8.08 17.92 -7.35
CA ALA A 49 -6.85 18.69 -7.40
C ALA A 49 -6.15 18.63 -8.76
N ASP A 50 -5.69 19.80 -9.23
CA ASP A 50 -4.69 19.88 -10.29
C ASP A 50 -3.28 19.55 -9.78
N TYR A 51 -2.29 19.54 -10.68
CA TYR A 51 -0.90 19.24 -10.34
C TYR A 51 -0.34 20.05 -9.15
N ARG A 52 -0.52 21.36 -9.13
CA ARG A 52 0.06 22.23 -8.08
C ARG A 52 -0.64 22.03 -6.75
N GLU A 53 -1.95 21.83 -6.80
CA GLU A 53 -2.79 21.56 -5.63
C GLU A 53 -2.45 20.19 -5.03
N GLY A 54 -2.37 19.14 -5.87
CA GLY A 54 -2.01 17.80 -5.43
C GLY A 54 -0.58 17.72 -4.89
N LEU A 55 0.37 18.46 -5.50
CA LEU A 55 1.76 18.54 -5.02
C LEU A 55 1.84 19.04 -3.56
N TYR A 56 0.93 19.94 -3.14
CA TYR A 56 0.82 20.35 -1.75
C TYR A 56 0.35 19.20 -0.84
N TYR A 57 -0.66 18.43 -1.25
CA TYR A 57 -1.28 17.40 -0.42
C TYR A 57 -0.51 16.07 -0.33
N ILE A 58 0.34 15.73 -1.31
CA ILE A 58 1.11 14.47 -1.31
C ILE A 58 1.88 14.22 0.00
N PRO A 59 2.76 15.12 0.49
CA PRO A 59 3.51 14.85 1.71
C PRO A 59 2.60 14.66 2.92
N HIS A 60 1.49 15.38 2.99
CA HIS A 60 0.50 15.24 4.08
C HIS A 60 -0.24 13.91 4.00
N CYS A 61 -0.62 13.47 2.80
CA CYS A 61 -1.22 12.17 2.57
C CYS A 61 -0.29 11.02 2.96
N LEU A 62 0.98 11.08 2.56
CA LEU A 62 1.98 10.08 2.94
C LEU A 62 2.20 10.05 4.47
N ASP A 63 2.19 11.22 5.11
CA ASP A 63 2.27 11.32 6.57
C ASP A 63 1.02 10.77 7.29
N TYR A 64 -0.17 11.03 6.77
CA TYR A 64 -1.42 10.42 7.25
C TYR A 64 -1.35 8.88 7.19
N ILE A 65 -0.93 8.31 6.05
CA ILE A 65 -0.78 6.86 5.90
C ILE A 65 0.22 6.30 6.92
N ARG A 66 1.34 7.01 7.13
CA ARG A 66 2.40 6.63 8.08
C ARG A 66 1.92 6.64 9.54
N ARG A 67 1.20 7.68 9.95
CA ARG A 67 0.79 7.90 11.36
C ARG A 67 -0.43 7.09 11.79
N GLY A 68 -1.25 6.65 10.84
CA GLY A 68 -2.59 6.19 11.17
C GLY A 68 -2.63 5.08 12.21
N GLN A 69 -3.74 5.06 12.94
CA GLN A 69 -4.01 4.14 14.06
C GLN A 69 -5.13 3.15 13.73
N GLU A 70 -5.76 3.30 12.56
CA GLU A 70 -6.86 2.45 12.12
C GLU A 70 -6.33 1.04 11.78
N HIS A 71 -6.82 0.05 12.52
CA HIS A 71 -6.36 -1.34 12.41
C HIS A 71 -7.10 -2.14 11.31
N HIS A 72 -8.32 -1.73 10.95
CA HIS A 72 -9.26 -2.56 10.18
C HIS A 72 -9.69 -1.96 8.84
N THR A 73 -9.24 -0.74 8.54
CA THR A 73 -9.57 -0.04 7.31
C THR A 73 -8.30 0.39 6.63
N SER A 74 -8.28 0.33 5.30
CA SER A 74 -7.18 0.93 4.57
C SER A 74 -7.14 2.44 4.83
N ARG A 75 -5.92 2.94 4.98
CA ARG A 75 -5.62 4.37 5.04
C ARG A 75 -5.05 4.86 3.71
N TYR A 76 -4.82 3.95 2.78
CA TYR A 76 -4.28 4.26 1.48
C TYR A 76 -5.40 4.80 0.58
N PRO A 77 -5.25 6.01 0.02
CA PRO A 77 -6.11 6.46 -1.06
C PRO A 77 -5.67 5.71 -2.33
N ASP A 78 -6.52 4.78 -2.76
CA ASP A 78 -6.40 3.85 -3.90
C ASP A 78 -6.24 4.51 -5.28
N SER A 79 -6.08 5.82 -5.32
CA SER A 79 -5.87 6.62 -6.53
C SER A 79 -4.65 7.52 -6.45
N LEU A 80 -3.92 7.54 -5.32
CA LEU A 80 -2.75 8.39 -5.12
C LEU A 80 -1.65 8.10 -6.14
N LEU A 81 -1.25 6.83 -6.29
CA LEU A 81 -0.20 6.45 -7.24
C LEU A 81 -0.66 6.64 -8.68
N TRP A 82 -1.91 6.34 -9.02
CA TRP A 82 -2.45 6.69 -10.33
C TRP A 82 -2.32 8.19 -10.62
N TRP A 83 -2.67 9.06 -9.66
CA TRP A 83 -2.62 10.51 -9.83
C TRP A 83 -1.19 10.99 -10.04
N ILE A 84 -0.24 10.48 -9.24
CA ILE A 84 1.19 10.79 -9.36
C ILE A 84 1.70 10.38 -10.74
N LYS A 85 1.34 9.17 -11.20
CA LYS A 85 1.67 8.69 -12.55
C LYS A 85 1.07 9.63 -13.60
N ASN A 86 -0.21 9.98 -13.49
CA ASN A 86 -0.91 10.82 -14.47
C ASN A 86 -0.22 12.18 -14.67
N TYR A 87 0.42 12.71 -13.61
CA TYR A 87 1.20 13.95 -13.67
C TYR A 87 2.72 13.76 -13.77
N GLN A 88 3.23 12.55 -14.08
CA GLN A 88 4.67 12.24 -14.12
C GLN A 88 5.49 13.28 -14.89
N GLN A 89 5.06 13.69 -16.09
CA GLN A 89 5.81 14.68 -16.90
C GLN A 89 5.96 16.04 -16.19
N HIS A 90 4.97 16.44 -15.39
CA HIS A 90 5.04 17.67 -14.61
C HIS A 90 6.04 17.51 -13.44
N PHE A 91 6.01 16.38 -12.75
CA PHE A 91 6.99 16.04 -11.72
C PHE A 91 8.42 15.99 -12.26
N GLU A 92 8.64 15.43 -13.44
CA GLU A 92 9.94 15.38 -14.11
C GLU A 92 10.42 16.77 -14.49
N SER A 93 9.55 17.59 -15.09
CA SER A 93 9.86 18.97 -15.46
C SER A 93 10.26 19.84 -14.26
N ASP A 94 9.64 19.61 -13.10
CA ASP A 94 9.93 20.35 -11.86
C ASP A 94 11.05 19.72 -11.02
N GLY A 95 11.66 18.62 -11.48
CA GLY A 95 12.71 17.89 -10.76
C GLY A 95 12.22 17.28 -9.44
N GLN A 96 10.92 16.96 -9.33
CA GLN A 96 10.29 16.40 -8.14
C GLN A 96 10.04 14.89 -8.23
N TRP A 97 10.13 14.30 -9.42
CA TRP A 97 9.80 12.89 -9.64
C TRP A 97 10.56 11.94 -8.69
N GLU A 98 11.88 12.06 -8.62
CA GLU A 98 12.71 11.22 -7.75
C GLU A 98 12.39 11.40 -6.26
N ASN A 99 12.13 12.65 -5.84
CA ASN A 99 11.76 12.95 -4.45
C ASN A 99 10.46 12.25 -4.05
N VAL A 100 9.48 12.20 -4.97
CA VAL A 100 8.20 11.53 -4.73
C VAL A 100 8.39 10.03 -4.67
N LEU A 101 9.16 9.43 -5.59
CA LEU A 101 9.48 8.00 -5.56
C LEU A 101 10.22 7.62 -4.26
N GLN A 102 11.16 8.44 -3.83
CA GLN A 102 11.87 8.23 -2.57
C GLN A 102 10.91 8.33 -1.36
N ALA A 103 9.98 9.28 -1.36
CA ALA A 103 9.01 9.43 -0.28
C ALA A 103 8.02 8.25 -0.21
N ILE A 104 7.56 7.74 -1.35
CA ILE A 104 6.74 6.53 -1.45
C ILE A 104 7.55 5.31 -0.95
N THR A 105 8.79 5.18 -1.40
CA THR A 105 9.68 4.10 -0.96
C THR A 105 9.84 4.12 0.56
N GLN A 106 10.18 5.26 1.14
CA GLN A 106 10.35 5.37 2.58
C GLN A 106 9.05 5.05 3.33
N LEU A 107 7.89 5.51 2.85
CA LEU A 107 6.59 5.16 3.44
C LEU A 107 6.39 3.64 3.47
N VAL A 108 6.61 2.96 2.35
CA VAL A 108 6.45 1.50 2.26
C VAL A 108 7.40 0.79 3.22
N LEU A 109 8.67 1.21 3.28
CA LEU A 109 9.65 0.65 4.19
C LEU A 109 9.25 0.88 5.66
N ASP A 110 8.79 2.08 6.00
CA ASP A 110 8.31 2.41 7.35
C ASP A 110 7.19 1.46 7.77
N LEU A 111 6.18 1.26 6.90
CA LEU A 111 5.06 0.36 7.16
C LEU A 111 5.55 -1.09 7.40
N LEU A 112 6.51 -1.57 6.59
CA LEU A 112 7.06 -2.92 6.72
C LEU A 112 7.94 -3.12 7.96
N THR A 113 8.60 -2.07 8.47
CA THR A 113 9.41 -2.19 9.71
C THR A 113 8.56 -2.36 10.97
N SER A 114 7.25 -2.15 10.89
CA SER A 114 6.31 -2.32 12.01
C SER A 114 5.51 -3.62 11.85
N PHE A 115 6.09 -4.78 12.16
CA PHE A 115 5.33 -6.03 12.21
C PHE A 115 4.71 -6.23 13.61
N VAL A 116 3.53 -5.65 13.82
CA VAL A 116 2.74 -5.83 15.03
C VAL A 116 1.55 -6.73 14.71
N LEU A 117 1.31 -7.78 15.50
CA LEU A 117 0.15 -8.63 15.31
C LEU A 117 -1.04 -8.10 16.11
N PHE A 118 -2.23 -8.21 15.53
CA PHE A 118 -3.48 -7.90 16.22
C PHE A 118 -4.52 -8.98 15.98
N ASP A 119 -5.37 -9.18 16.97
CA ASP A 119 -6.49 -10.11 16.91
C ASP A 119 -7.68 -9.44 16.20
N LEU A 120 -8.27 -10.16 15.25
CA LEU A 120 -9.48 -9.82 14.52
C LEU A 120 -10.68 -10.42 15.26
N SER A 121 -11.74 -9.63 15.40
CA SER A 121 -13.04 -10.16 15.83
C SER A 121 -13.63 -11.08 14.75
N GLU A 122 -14.61 -11.89 15.14
CA GLU A 122 -15.33 -12.79 14.22
C GLU A 122 -15.99 -12.03 13.07
N GLN A 123 -16.58 -10.86 13.35
CA GLN A 123 -17.14 -9.98 12.33
C GLN A 123 -16.08 -9.50 11.35
N GLN A 124 -14.90 -9.09 11.84
CA GLN A 124 -13.80 -8.62 10.99
C GLN A 124 -13.22 -9.74 10.14
N CYS A 125 -13.16 -10.97 10.67
CA CYS A 125 -12.84 -12.14 9.87
C CYS A 125 -13.85 -12.32 8.73
N ALA A 126 -15.16 -12.25 9.03
CA ALA A 126 -16.22 -12.37 8.03
C ALA A 126 -16.14 -11.26 6.95
N ASP A 127 -15.95 -10.01 7.34
CA ASP A 127 -15.84 -8.85 6.43
C ASP A 127 -14.62 -8.99 5.49
N LEU A 128 -13.54 -9.61 5.96
CA LEU A 128 -12.34 -9.89 5.19
C LEU A 128 -12.40 -11.21 4.41
N GLY A 129 -13.51 -11.95 4.49
CA GLY A 129 -13.65 -13.28 3.88
C GLY A 129 -12.67 -14.31 4.46
N ARG A 130 -12.29 -14.15 5.73
CA ARG A 130 -11.36 -15.00 6.46
C ARG A 130 -12.09 -15.91 7.43
N ASP A 131 -11.59 -17.13 7.54
CA ASP A 131 -11.98 -18.03 8.60
C ASP A 131 -11.48 -17.48 9.96
N PHE A 132 -12.29 -17.65 11.01
CA PHE A 132 -12.00 -17.17 12.36
C PHE A 132 -10.77 -17.83 12.99
N ASP A 133 -10.44 -19.06 12.56
CA ASP A 133 -9.17 -19.72 12.90
C ASP A 133 -7.94 -18.91 12.41
N TYR A 134 -8.16 -17.93 11.54
CA TYR A 134 -7.17 -17.02 10.99
C TYR A 134 -7.31 -15.57 11.46
N SER A 135 -7.87 -15.38 12.66
CA SER A 135 -8.13 -14.11 13.34
C SER A 135 -6.90 -13.32 13.77
N ILE A 136 -5.71 -13.56 13.22
CA ILE A 136 -4.52 -12.74 13.51
C ILE A 136 -3.94 -12.25 12.19
N GLY A 137 -3.64 -10.95 12.11
CA GLY A 137 -3.00 -10.32 10.96
C GLY A 137 -1.98 -9.26 11.38
N PRO A 138 -1.07 -8.86 10.46
CA PRO A 138 -0.15 -7.77 10.71
C PRO A 138 -0.84 -6.41 10.66
N TYR A 139 -0.45 -5.54 11.56
CA TYR A 139 -0.84 -4.14 11.58
C TYR A 139 -0.47 -3.49 10.24
N ASN A 140 -1.38 -2.71 9.67
CA ASN A 140 -1.30 -2.11 8.33
C ASN A 140 -1.47 -3.06 7.14
N GLN A 141 -1.84 -4.34 7.34
CA GLN A 141 -1.98 -5.32 6.26
C GLN A 141 -2.73 -4.78 5.04
N ILE A 142 -3.94 -4.27 5.24
CA ILE A 142 -4.81 -3.81 4.14
C ILE A 142 -4.15 -2.65 3.39
N THR A 143 -3.65 -1.63 4.11
CA THR A 143 -2.93 -0.49 3.53
C THR A 143 -1.73 -0.94 2.70
N VAL A 144 -0.91 -1.86 3.22
CA VAL A 144 0.27 -2.36 2.49
C VAL A 144 -0.14 -3.16 1.26
N HIS A 145 -1.18 -3.97 1.34
CA HIS A 145 -1.68 -4.76 0.21
C HIS A 145 -2.18 -3.87 -0.92
N GLU A 146 -3.02 -2.88 -0.61
CA GLU A 146 -3.55 -1.95 -1.61
C GLU A 146 -2.43 -1.09 -2.24
N MET A 147 -1.46 -0.64 -1.44
CA MET A 147 -0.28 0.05 -1.96
C MET A 147 0.52 -0.85 -2.91
N LEU A 148 0.70 -2.12 -2.55
CA LEU A 148 1.44 -3.06 -3.39
C LEU A 148 0.70 -3.36 -4.69
N ASP A 149 -0.62 -3.50 -4.63
CA ASP A 149 -1.46 -3.67 -5.82
C ASP A 149 -1.24 -2.51 -6.79
N ASP A 150 -1.30 -1.26 -6.32
CA ASP A 150 -1.05 -0.09 -7.15
C ASP A 150 0.39 -0.01 -7.68
N LEU A 151 1.39 -0.24 -6.84
CA LEU A 151 2.80 -0.22 -7.26
C LEU A 151 3.10 -1.23 -8.37
N THR A 152 2.37 -2.35 -8.41
CA THR A 152 2.55 -3.38 -9.45
C THR A 152 1.81 -3.08 -10.76
N ILE A 153 0.96 -2.05 -10.80
CA ILE A 153 0.24 -1.68 -12.04
C ILE A 153 1.16 -0.97 -13.03
N TRP A 154 2.11 -0.15 -12.57
CA TRP A 154 2.92 0.72 -13.46
C TRP A 154 4.41 0.43 -13.34
N THR A 155 5.09 0.33 -14.47
CA THR A 155 6.54 0.04 -14.53
C THR A 155 7.39 1.16 -13.96
N GLU A 156 6.89 2.39 -13.94
CA GLU A 156 7.59 3.55 -13.37
C GLU A 156 7.83 3.43 -11.86
N TYR A 157 7.10 2.54 -11.17
CA TYR A 157 7.30 2.24 -9.75
C TYR A 157 8.20 1.01 -9.51
N ALA A 158 8.82 0.44 -10.55
CA ALA A 158 9.65 -0.76 -10.41
C ALA A 158 10.80 -0.59 -9.38
N GLY A 159 11.42 0.59 -9.32
CA GLY A 159 12.47 0.88 -8.33
C GLY A 159 11.96 0.83 -6.88
N VAL A 160 10.71 1.28 -6.64
CA VAL A 160 10.06 1.19 -5.31
C VAL A 160 9.86 -0.28 -4.92
N LEU A 161 9.37 -1.10 -5.86
CA LEU A 161 9.18 -2.54 -5.66
C LEU A 161 10.50 -3.28 -5.40
N GLU A 162 11.55 -2.91 -6.12
CA GLU A 162 12.89 -3.47 -5.92
C GLU A 162 13.45 -3.14 -4.55
N ALA A 163 13.28 -1.90 -4.09
CA ALA A 163 13.67 -1.49 -2.74
C ALA A 163 12.89 -2.27 -1.66
N LEU A 164 11.58 -2.47 -1.86
CA LEU A 164 10.75 -3.31 -0.98
C LEU A 164 11.28 -4.74 -0.92
N ILE A 165 11.55 -5.38 -2.06
CA ILE A 165 12.06 -6.75 -2.10
C ILE A 165 13.45 -6.86 -1.48
N ALA A 166 14.33 -5.90 -1.74
CA ALA A 166 15.65 -5.84 -1.13
C ALA A 166 15.54 -5.72 0.40
N GLN A 167 14.64 -4.86 0.90
CA GLN A 167 14.39 -4.75 2.33
C GLN A 167 13.87 -6.06 2.90
N LEU A 168 12.83 -6.66 2.31
CA LEU A 168 12.27 -7.92 2.78
C LEU A 168 13.33 -9.03 2.87
N LYS A 169 14.23 -9.12 1.90
CA LYS A 169 15.37 -10.06 1.91
C LYS A 169 16.42 -9.72 2.98
N ALA A 170 16.59 -8.45 3.32
CA ALA A 170 17.53 -7.99 4.33
C ALA A 170 17.01 -8.15 5.78
N LEU A 171 15.70 -8.30 5.96
CA LEU A 171 15.08 -8.48 7.28
C LEU A 171 15.49 -9.82 7.91
N LYS A 172 16.15 -9.76 9.07
CA LYS A 172 16.73 -10.95 9.74
C LYS A 172 15.90 -11.53 10.87
N THR A 173 14.82 -10.85 11.29
CA THR A 173 14.02 -11.31 12.44
C THR A 173 12.82 -12.13 11.97
N VAL A 174 12.42 -13.11 12.77
CA VAL A 174 11.22 -13.94 12.53
C VAL A 174 9.96 -13.09 12.31
N ASN A 175 9.75 -12.01 13.08
CA ASN A 175 8.56 -11.17 12.92
C ASN A 175 8.51 -10.49 11.54
N HIS A 176 9.63 -9.98 11.06
CA HIS A 176 9.70 -9.35 9.75
C HIS A 176 9.63 -10.34 8.57
N ALA A 177 10.10 -11.57 8.74
CA ALA A 177 9.94 -12.64 7.73
C ALA A 177 8.46 -12.97 7.46
N ARG A 178 7.57 -12.70 8.42
CA ARG A 178 6.12 -12.89 8.26
C ARG A 178 5.48 -11.90 7.28
N TRP A 179 6.04 -10.69 7.11
CA TRP A 179 5.59 -9.79 6.03
C TRP A 179 5.77 -10.47 4.68
N TYR A 180 6.89 -11.16 4.49
CA TYR A 180 7.15 -11.86 3.24
C TYR A 180 6.09 -12.94 2.95
N VAL A 181 5.74 -13.76 3.94
CA VAL A 181 4.67 -14.78 3.80
C VAL A 181 3.31 -14.13 3.50
N GLU A 182 3.03 -13.01 4.17
CA GLU A 182 1.78 -12.26 3.97
C GLU A 182 1.68 -11.69 2.55
N LEU A 183 2.74 -11.04 2.07
CA LEU A 183 2.79 -10.50 0.71
C LEU A 183 2.79 -11.61 -0.36
N ALA A 184 3.45 -12.74 -0.09
CA ALA A 184 3.38 -13.93 -0.95
C ALA A 184 1.95 -14.47 -1.03
N ALA A 185 1.23 -14.56 0.09
CA ALA A 185 -0.17 -14.97 0.09
C ALA A 185 -1.05 -13.99 -0.71
N HIS A 186 -0.89 -12.68 -0.49
CA HIS A 186 -1.62 -11.63 -1.20
C HIS A 186 -1.37 -11.67 -2.71
N SER A 187 -0.11 -11.77 -3.14
CA SER A 187 0.28 -11.76 -4.56
C SER A 187 -0.36 -12.86 -5.42
N ARG A 188 -0.90 -13.93 -4.81
CA ARG A 188 -1.67 -14.95 -5.52
C ARG A 188 -2.93 -14.38 -6.19
N ILE A 189 -3.48 -13.28 -5.67
CA ILE A 189 -4.61 -12.60 -6.30
C ILE A 189 -4.24 -12.02 -7.67
N TRP A 190 -2.99 -11.62 -7.88
CA TRP A 190 -2.53 -11.05 -9.16
C TRP A 190 -2.58 -12.06 -10.29
N CYS A 191 -2.38 -13.35 -9.99
CA CYS A 191 -2.51 -14.43 -10.96
C CYS A 191 -3.96 -14.74 -11.33
N LEU A 192 -4.93 -14.37 -10.46
CA LEU A 192 -6.35 -14.57 -10.69
C LEU A 192 -6.99 -13.38 -11.44
N LEU A 193 -6.45 -12.18 -11.22
CA LEU A 193 -6.94 -10.93 -11.82
C LEU A 193 -6.23 -10.62 -13.15
N TYR A 194 -6.31 -11.55 -14.10
CA TYR A 194 -5.84 -11.31 -15.46
C TYR A 194 -6.85 -10.41 -16.21
N ASP A 195 -6.45 -9.17 -16.47
CA ASP A 195 -7.11 -8.25 -17.39
C ASP A 195 -6.37 -8.22 -18.75
N PRO A 196 -6.94 -8.80 -19.82
CA PRO A 196 -6.32 -8.83 -21.14
C PRO A 196 -5.94 -7.45 -21.71
N SER A 197 -6.48 -6.36 -21.16
CA SER A 197 -6.19 -4.98 -21.57
C SER A 197 -4.97 -4.36 -20.88
N THR A 198 -4.42 -4.99 -19.84
CA THR A 198 -3.21 -4.49 -19.15
C THR A 198 -1.97 -4.70 -20.04
N PRO A 199 -1.09 -3.69 -20.19
CA PRO A 199 0.15 -3.83 -20.97
C PRO A 199 1.02 -5.01 -20.53
N LEU A 200 1.63 -5.71 -21.49
CA LEU A 200 2.48 -6.88 -21.23
C LEU A 200 3.64 -6.59 -20.26
N ASP A 201 4.23 -5.40 -20.34
CA ASP A 201 5.34 -5.01 -19.45
C ASP A 201 4.90 -4.91 -17.99
N ASN A 202 3.64 -4.51 -17.74
CA ASN A 202 3.08 -4.46 -16.39
C ASN A 202 2.82 -5.87 -15.85
N TYR A 203 2.45 -6.81 -16.73
CA TYR A 203 2.34 -8.23 -16.38
C TYR A 203 3.68 -8.85 -15.99
N ALA A 204 4.73 -8.56 -16.77
CA ALA A 204 6.07 -9.06 -16.47
C ALA A 204 6.55 -8.62 -15.07
N ASN A 205 6.19 -7.40 -14.64
CA ASN A 205 6.49 -6.94 -13.29
C ASN A 205 5.74 -7.70 -12.20
N LYS A 206 4.44 -7.93 -12.38
CA LYS A 206 3.62 -8.74 -11.44
C LYS A 206 4.13 -10.17 -11.35
N GLU A 207 4.40 -10.80 -12.49
CA GLU A 207 4.91 -12.16 -12.58
C GLU A 207 6.31 -12.28 -11.94
N ARG A 208 7.22 -11.36 -12.25
CA ARG A 208 8.54 -11.30 -11.62
C ARG A 208 8.43 -11.16 -10.10
N LEU A 209 7.63 -10.21 -9.63
CA LEU A 209 7.45 -9.96 -8.19
C LEU A 209 6.82 -11.17 -7.49
N PHE A 210 5.82 -11.78 -8.11
CA PHE A 210 5.24 -13.04 -7.65
C PHE A 210 6.32 -14.12 -7.53
N HIS A 211 7.11 -14.38 -8.56
CA HIS A 211 8.19 -15.38 -8.48
C HIS A 211 9.21 -15.05 -7.38
N GLU A 212 9.60 -13.79 -7.24
CA GLU A 212 10.51 -13.33 -6.19
C GLU A 212 9.92 -13.50 -4.79
N LEU A 213 8.60 -13.34 -4.61
CA LEU A 213 7.86 -13.54 -3.36
C LEU A 213 7.54 -15.02 -3.06
N HIS A 214 7.54 -15.92 -4.04
CA HIS A 214 7.24 -17.36 -3.82
C HIS A 214 8.52 -18.22 -3.77
N THR A 215 9.62 -17.78 -4.38
CA THR A 215 10.91 -18.48 -4.34
C THR A 215 11.51 -18.50 -2.95
N PHE A 216 11.46 -17.38 -2.22
CA PHE A 216 12.01 -17.32 -0.87
C PHE A 216 11.01 -17.78 0.20
N GLU A 217 9.70 -17.85 -0.07
CA GLU A 217 8.73 -18.58 0.79
C GLU A 217 9.13 -20.05 0.85
N SER A 218 9.53 -20.62 -0.29
CA SER A 218 9.98 -22.01 -0.38
C SER A 218 11.29 -22.26 0.39
N LEU A 219 12.20 -21.28 0.42
CA LEU A 219 13.46 -21.33 1.18
C LEU A 219 13.25 -21.13 2.68
N GLN A 220 12.41 -20.17 3.08
CA GLN A 220 12.02 -19.96 4.47
C GLN A 220 11.23 -21.14 5.01
N LYS A 221 10.30 -21.75 4.26
CA LYS A 221 9.63 -22.99 4.69
C LYS A 221 10.64 -24.10 4.94
N ALA A 222 11.66 -24.25 4.10
CA ALA A 222 12.71 -25.24 4.33
C ALA A 222 13.51 -24.97 5.62
N GLU A 223 13.79 -23.70 5.96
CA GLU A 223 14.49 -23.32 7.19
C GLU A 223 13.59 -23.26 8.44
N GLU A 224 12.33 -22.87 8.30
CA GLU A 224 11.32 -22.80 9.36
C GLU A 224 10.83 -24.19 9.73
N ILE A 225 10.62 -25.12 8.79
CA ILE A 225 10.39 -26.54 9.09
C ILE A 225 11.58 -27.12 9.88
N ALA A 226 12.81 -26.68 9.59
CA ALA A 226 13.99 -27.08 10.34
C ALA A 226 14.07 -26.47 11.76
N ARG A 227 13.51 -25.26 11.99
CA ARG A 227 13.50 -24.58 13.30
C ARG A 227 12.28 -24.91 14.16
N SER A 228 11.14 -25.18 13.52
CA SER A 228 9.84 -25.33 14.16
C SER A 228 9.66 -26.63 14.94
N ILE A 229 10.45 -27.65 14.60
CA ILE A 229 10.64 -28.88 15.38
C ILE A 229 11.19 -28.56 16.80
N THR A 230 11.68 -27.34 17.06
CA THR A 230 12.35 -26.96 18.32
C THR A 230 11.53 -26.02 19.22
N HIS A 231 10.36 -25.51 18.82
CA HIS A 231 9.71 -24.40 19.56
C HIS A 231 8.17 -24.37 19.52
N SER A 232 7.52 -25.51 19.68
CA SER A 232 6.06 -25.59 19.74
C SER A 232 5.51 -25.32 21.15
N GLU A 233 5.38 -24.05 21.57
CA GLU A 233 4.35 -23.62 22.53
C GLU A 233 3.84 -22.20 22.20
N GLY A 234 2.56 -22.09 21.79
CA GLY A 234 1.73 -20.86 21.92
C GLY A 234 1.35 -20.04 20.67
N LYS A 235 0.10 -20.22 20.19
CA LYS A 235 -0.71 -19.37 19.25
C LYS A 235 -0.68 -19.66 17.72
N SER A 236 -1.35 -20.76 17.39
CA SER A 236 -2.07 -21.18 16.16
C SER A 236 -1.65 -20.67 14.76
N LYS A 237 -1.91 -19.45 14.28
CA LYS A 237 -1.72 -19.12 12.84
C LYS A 237 -0.24 -18.94 12.45
N TYR A 238 0.53 -18.23 13.25
CA TYR A 238 1.98 -18.08 13.04
C TYR A 238 2.80 -19.27 13.55
N ASN A 239 2.14 -20.23 14.20
CA ASN A 239 2.70 -21.53 14.58
C ASN A 239 2.22 -22.68 13.68
N LYS A 240 1.32 -22.46 12.70
CA LYS A 240 0.87 -23.51 11.76
C LYS A 240 1.53 -23.43 10.38
N LEU A 241 2.25 -22.36 10.06
CA LEU A 241 3.24 -22.34 8.96
C LEU A 241 4.45 -23.28 9.19
N VAL A 242 4.46 -23.95 10.33
CA VAL A 242 5.42 -24.95 10.80
C VAL A 242 5.10 -26.37 10.34
N LEU A 243 3.89 -26.65 9.86
CA LEU A 243 3.49 -28.00 9.45
C LEU A 243 2.54 -27.96 8.25
N LEU A 244 3.06 -27.65 7.06
CA LEU A 244 2.63 -28.22 5.77
C LEU A 244 3.80 -28.21 4.79
#